data_AF-A0A845ZC44-F1
#
_entry.id   AF-A0A845ZC44-F1
#
_cell.length_a   1.000
_cell.length_b   1.000
_cell.length_c   1.000
_cell.angle_alpha   90.00
_cell.angle_beta   90.00
_cell.angle_gamma   90.00
#
_symmetry.space_group_name_H-M   'P 1'
#
loop_
_entity.id
_entity.type
_entity.pdbx_description
1 polymer ?
#
loop_
_entity_poly.entity_id
_entity_poly.type
_entity_poly.pdbx_seq_one_letter_code
_entity_poly.pdbx_strand_id
1 'polypeptide(L)'
;MIEIDDQAYEFFVEEATELLQTLEQGLINISQEHKIQKLHQLMRAAHSIKGGAACIGFTGIQTIAHNLENSIRALYQENTVFDLELENLLLQAFDCLRSPTVKQIETGNYDQENSLIKANQVFEQIEKKLGHSLEEAAEFPEVSMEEGDMTKFLFTEEIPSGLHRWENLLTGKNNSDSGLSIKDELNRQAEVFATLGTMLNLPGFTSIAQTTIKALEVNPKYIKKIATLWAARGTAARRRAIPVRAHGQRAGAAS
;
A
#
# COMPACT_ATOMS: atom_id res chain seq x y z
N MET A 1 17.92 -4.39 32.73
CA MET A 1 16.68 -4.92 32.14
C MET A 1 15.99 -3.70 31.56
N ILE A 2 15.94 -3.59 30.23
CA ILE A 2 15.23 -2.47 29.60
C ILE A 2 13.76 -2.76 29.85
N GLU A 3 13.10 -1.94 30.68
CA GLU A 3 11.64 -1.90 30.72
C GLU A 3 11.20 -1.51 29.31
N ILE A 4 10.72 -2.49 28.54
CA ILE A 4 9.94 -2.17 27.35
C ILE A 4 8.77 -1.36 27.89
N ASP A 5 8.55 -0.16 27.36
CA ASP A 5 7.37 0.63 27.68
C ASP A 5 6.14 -0.25 27.41
N ASP A 6 5.44 -0.67 28.48
CA ASP A 6 4.31 -1.60 28.38
C ASP A 6 3.28 -1.10 27.35
N GLN A 7 3.17 0.23 27.18
CA GLN A 7 2.32 0.85 26.15
C GLN A 7 2.83 0.60 24.72
N ALA A 8 4.14 0.67 24.48
CA ALA A 8 4.74 0.39 23.18
C ALA A 8 4.59 -1.10 22.80
N TYR A 9 4.66 -1.98 23.79
CA TYR A 9 4.41 -3.41 23.57
C TYR A 9 2.94 -3.69 23.25
N GLU A 10 1.99 -3.13 24.01
CA GLU A 10 0.55 -3.27 23.74
C GLU A 10 0.19 -2.74 22.35
N PHE A 11 0.70 -1.56 21.98
CA PHE A 11 0.48 -1.00 20.64
C PHE A 11 1.03 -1.92 19.54
N PHE A 12 2.24 -2.45 19.72
CA PHE A 12 2.80 -3.42 18.77
C PHE A 12 1.94 -4.66 18.63
N VAL A 13 1.40 -5.21 19.73
CA VAL A 13 0.56 -6.41 19.71
C VAL A 13 -0.71 -6.17 18.88
N GLU A 14 -1.39 -5.04 19.11
CA GLU A 14 -2.59 -4.65 18.37
C GLU A 14 -2.26 -4.48 16.88
N GLU A 15 -1.26 -3.66 16.55
CA GLU A 15 -0.90 -3.34 15.17
C GLU A 15 -0.39 -4.59 14.41
N ALA A 16 0.51 -5.37 15.01
CA ALA A 16 1.06 -6.57 14.38
C ALA A 16 -0.04 -7.59 14.06
N THR A 17 -1.05 -7.73 14.92
CA THR A 17 -2.17 -8.65 14.69
C THR A 17 -2.99 -8.25 13.45
N GLU A 18 -3.30 -6.97 13.29
CA GLU A 18 -4.03 -6.45 12.13
C GLU A 18 -3.21 -6.53 10.84
N LEU A 19 -1.92 -6.21 10.93
CA LEU A 19 -1.02 -6.22 9.77
C LEU A 19 -0.72 -7.64 9.29
N LEU A 20 -0.62 -8.62 10.19
CA LEU A 20 -0.50 -10.02 9.82
C LEU A 20 -1.73 -10.52 9.06
N GLN A 21 -2.94 -10.11 9.46
CA GLN A 21 -4.16 -10.43 8.70
C GLN A 21 -4.17 -9.77 7.32
N THR A 22 -3.69 -8.53 7.23
CA THR A 22 -3.54 -7.82 5.95
C THR A 22 -2.59 -8.55 5.01
N LEU A 23 -1.44 -9.01 5.52
CA LEU A 23 -0.46 -9.79 4.77
C LEU A 23 -1.04 -11.12 4.29
N GLU A 24 -1.69 -11.88 5.18
CA GLU A 24 -2.31 -13.17 4.84
C GLU A 24 -3.33 -13.02 3.70
N GLN A 25 -4.29 -12.12 3.85
CA GLN A 25 -5.34 -11.90 2.87
C GLN A 25 -4.80 -11.37 1.54
N GLY A 26 -3.76 -10.54 1.58
CA GLY A 26 -3.19 -9.98 0.36
C GLY A 26 -2.29 -10.95 -0.40
N LEU A 27 -1.65 -11.89 0.28
CA LEU A 27 -0.79 -12.90 -0.37
C LEU A 27 -1.61 -14.02 -1.01
N ILE A 28 -2.79 -14.33 -0.48
CA ILE A 28 -3.71 -15.29 -1.10
C ILE A 28 -4.12 -14.80 -2.49
N ASN A 29 -4.05 -15.71 -3.48
CA ASN A 29 -4.36 -15.47 -4.89
C ASN A 29 -3.56 -14.32 -5.53
N ILE A 30 -2.37 -14.00 -5.00
CA ILE A 30 -1.50 -12.97 -5.59
C ILE A 30 -1.12 -13.31 -7.03
N SER A 31 -1.06 -14.60 -7.39
CA SER A 31 -0.88 -15.06 -8.77
C SER A 31 -1.94 -14.51 -9.74
N GLN A 32 -3.17 -14.31 -9.25
CA GLN A 32 -4.31 -13.83 -10.04
C GLN A 32 -4.56 -12.32 -9.86
N GLU A 33 -4.15 -11.74 -8.73
CA GLU A 33 -4.52 -10.37 -8.32
C GLU A 33 -3.31 -9.48 -7.93
N HIS A 34 -2.20 -9.56 -8.64
CA HIS A 34 -0.94 -8.82 -8.37
C HIS A 34 -0.97 -7.33 -8.79
N LYS A 35 -2.07 -6.62 -8.51
CA LYS A 35 -2.14 -5.18 -8.79
C LYS A 35 -1.10 -4.44 -7.92
N ILE A 36 -0.46 -3.42 -8.50
CA ILE A 36 0.50 -2.55 -7.82
C ILE A 36 -0.02 -2.05 -6.46
N GLN A 37 -1.29 -1.65 -6.37
CA GLN A 37 -1.96 -1.27 -5.12
C GLN A 37 -1.85 -2.33 -4.02
N LYS A 38 -2.08 -3.61 -4.37
CA LYS A 38 -2.05 -4.75 -3.45
C LYS A 38 -0.60 -4.96 -2.98
N LEU A 39 0.36 -4.96 -3.89
CA LEU A 39 1.80 -5.07 -3.56
C LEU A 39 2.25 -3.94 -2.62
N HIS A 40 1.79 -2.70 -2.83
CA HIS A 40 2.11 -1.58 -1.95
C HIS A 40 1.51 -1.75 -0.55
N GLN A 41 0.27 -2.21 -0.46
CA GLN A 41 -0.37 -2.48 0.83
C GLN A 41 0.40 -3.53 1.62
N LEU A 42 0.82 -4.62 0.97
CA LEU A 42 1.57 -5.70 1.60
C LEU A 42 2.96 -5.26 2.04
N MET A 43 3.67 -4.52 1.19
CA MET A 43 4.99 -3.98 1.51
C MET A 43 4.93 -3.05 2.72
N ARG A 44 3.91 -2.16 2.81
CA ARG A 44 3.72 -1.31 3.99
C ARG A 44 3.39 -2.09 5.25
N ALA A 45 2.57 -3.14 5.15
CA ALA A 45 2.27 -3.98 6.30
C ALA A 45 3.52 -4.67 6.86
N ALA A 46 4.38 -5.23 5.99
CA ALA A 46 5.66 -5.80 6.40
C ALA A 46 6.61 -4.72 6.99
N HIS A 47 6.65 -3.53 6.38
CA HIS A 47 7.47 -2.41 6.85
C HIS A 47 7.05 -1.91 8.24
N SER A 48 5.74 -1.77 8.49
CA SER A 48 5.21 -1.37 9.81
C SER A 48 5.55 -2.41 10.89
N ILE A 49 5.41 -3.71 10.59
CA ILE A 49 5.83 -4.78 11.52
C ILE A 49 7.34 -4.71 11.79
N LYS A 50 8.16 -4.48 10.77
CA LYS A 50 9.61 -4.28 10.93
C LYS A 50 9.91 -3.10 11.87
N GLY A 51 9.25 -1.96 11.66
CA GLY A 51 9.40 -0.76 12.49
C GLY A 51 9.00 -1.01 13.94
N GLY A 52 7.81 -1.57 14.16
CA GLY A 52 7.30 -1.91 15.49
C GLY A 52 8.22 -2.91 16.23
N ALA A 53 8.66 -3.97 15.55
CA ALA A 53 9.59 -4.95 16.10
C ALA A 53 10.96 -4.33 16.46
N ALA A 54 11.45 -3.37 15.66
CA ALA A 54 12.68 -2.65 15.96
C ALA A 54 12.53 -1.76 17.21
N CYS A 55 11.40 -1.05 17.36
CA CYS A 55 11.13 -0.17 18.50
C CYS A 55 11.15 -0.91 19.85
N ILE A 56 10.65 -2.14 19.89
CA ILE A 56 10.59 -2.98 21.10
C ILE A 56 11.78 -3.95 21.24
N GLY A 57 12.67 -4.00 20.25
CA GLY A 57 13.90 -4.81 20.29
C GLY A 57 13.75 -6.29 19.87
N PHE A 58 12.69 -6.66 19.16
CA PHE A 58 12.49 -8.00 18.60
C PHE A 58 13.28 -8.20 17.31
N THR A 59 14.60 -8.28 17.44
CA THR A 59 15.56 -8.32 16.31
C THR A 59 15.32 -9.45 15.31
N GLY A 60 14.95 -10.65 15.75
CA GLY A 60 14.63 -11.75 14.84
C GLY A 60 13.38 -11.48 14.00
N ILE A 61 12.29 -11.01 14.63
CA ILE A 61 11.04 -10.62 13.94
C ILE A 61 11.30 -9.46 12.98
N GLN A 62 12.05 -8.44 13.42
CA GLN A 62 12.48 -7.32 12.58
C GLN A 62 13.19 -7.80 11.30
N THR A 63 14.14 -8.73 11.45
CA THR A 63 14.91 -9.27 10.32
C THR A 63 14.02 -10.02 9.33
N ILE A 64 13.13 -10.87 9.84
CA ILE A 64 12.20 -11.63 8.98
C ILE A 64 11.22 -10.69 8.27
N ALA A 65 10.69 -9.69 8.97
CA ALA A 65 9.78 -8.69 8.39
C ALA A 65 10.48 -7.87 7.28
N HIS A 66 11.74 -7.51 7.50
CA HIS A 66 12.55 -6.82 6.50
C HIS A 66 12.77 -7.68 5.24
N ASN A 67 13.09 -8.95 5.39
CA ASN A 67 13.26 -9.85 4.25
C ASN A 67 11.94 -10.09 3.49
N LEU A 68 10.81 -10.14 4.20
CA LEU A 68 9.48 -10.21 3.57
C LEU A 68 9.16 -8.92 2.80
N GLU A 69 9.44 -7.75 3.39
CA GLU A 69 9.31 -6.45 2.72
C GLU A 69 10.13 -6.42 1.43
N ASN A 70 11.39 -6.87 1.46
CA ASN A 70 12.26 -6.95 0.30
C ASN A 70 11.76 -7.96 -0.74
N SER A 71 11.22 -9.10 -0.30
CA SER A 71 10.57 -10.09 -1.17
C SER A 71 9.39 -9.50 -1.93
N ILE A 72 8.57 -8.65 -1.28
CA ILE A 72 7.45 -7.97 -1.93
C ILE A 72 7.95 -6.86 -2.85
N ARG A 73 9.00 -6.14 -2.47
CA ARG A 73 9.62 -5.09 -3.31
C ARG A 73 10.22 -5.66 -4.60
N ALA A 74 10.77 -6.86 -4.53
CA ALA A 74 11.27 -7.59 -5.70
C ALA A 74 10.20 -7.86 -6.77
N LEU A 75 8.92 -7.89 -6.38
CA LEU A 75 7.79 -8.16 -7.28
C LEU A 75 7.45 -7.00 -8.22
N TYR A 76 8.06 -5.82 -8.07
CA TYR A 76 7.82 -4.65 -8.92
C TYR A 76 8.57 -4.70 -10.26
N GLN A 77 9.43 -5.69 -10.48
CA GLN A 77 10.12 -5.82 -11.75
C GLN A 77 9.12 -6.13 -12.87
N GLU A 78 9.25 -5.46 -14.02
CA GLU A 78 8.30 -5.58 -15.14
C GLU A 78 8.17 -7.02 -15.69
N ASN A 79 9.15 -7.89 -15.40
CA ASN A 79 9.21 -9.26 -15.89
C ASN A 79 8.92 -10.32 -14.80
N THR A 80 8.42 -9.93 -13.61
CA THR A 80 8.08 -10.90 -12.56
C THR A 80 6.94 -11.81 -13.03
N VAL A 81 7.17 -13.12 -12.98
CA VAL A 81 6.16 -14.13 -13.30
C VAL A 81 5.43 -14.54 -12.03
N PHE A 82 4.16 -14.14 -11.94
CA PHE A 82 3.27 -14.48 -10.83
C PHE A 82 2.60 -15.84 -11.06
N ASP A 83 3.25 -16.92 -10.63
CA ASP A 83 2.70 -18.28 -10.68
C ASP A 83 2.42 -18.87 -9.28
N LEU A 84 1.82 -20.06 -9.24
CA LEU A 84 1.48 -20.75 -7.99
C LEU A 84 2.72 -21.10 -7.15
N GLU A 85 3.88 -21.28 -7.78
CA GLU A 85 5.12 -21.55 -7.05
C GLU A 85 5.56 -20.30 -6.27
N LEU A 86 5.57 -19.13 -6.92
CA LEU A 86 5.89 -17.87 -6.26
C LEU A 86 4.88 -17.53 -5.15
N GLU A 87 3.58 -17.73 -5.39
CA GLU A 87 2.54 -17.53 -4.37
C GLU A 87 2.78 -18.41 -3.13
N ASN A 88 3.06 -19.70 -3.32
CA ASN A 88 3.35 -20.62 -2.22
C ASN A 88 4.63 -20.22 -1.44
N LEU A 89 5.66 -19.73 -2.14
CA LEU A 89 6.89 -19.26 -1.49
C LEU A 89 6.63 -18.00 -0.65
N LEU A 90 5.84 -17.06 -1.16
CA LEU A 90 5.47 -15.85 -0.41
C LEU A 90 4.61 -16.16 0.82
N LEU A 91 3.68 -17.12 0.73
CA LEU A 91 2.90 -17.60 1.88
C LEU A 91 3.80 -18.27 2.93
N GLN A 92 4.78 -19.09 2.52
CA GLN A 92 5.76 -19.67 3.44
C GLN A 92 6.63 -18.61 4.10
N ALA A 93 7.02 -17.55 3.37
CA ALA A 93 7.77 -16.43 3.94
C ALA A 93 6.92 -15.65 4.96
N PHE A 94 5.64 -15.46 4.68
CA PHE A 94 4.69 -14.92 5.63
C PHE A 94 4.56 -15.78 6.90
N ASP A 95 4.46 -17.11 6.76
CA ASP A 95 4.42 -18.01 7.92
C ASP A 95 5.68 -17.92 8.78
N CYS A 96 6.84 -17.72 8.14
CA CYS A 96 8.10 -17.48 8.85
C CYS A 96 8.09 -16.17 9.67
N LEU A 97 7.29 -15.17 9.28
CA LEU A 97 7.07 -13.95 10.07
C LEU A 97 5.99 -14.16 11.14
N ARG A 98 4.85 -14.74 10.75
CA ARG A 98 3.68 -14.91 11.60
C ARG A 98 3.97 -15.80 12.80
N SER A 99 4.59 -16.96 12.59
CA SER A 99 4.82 -17.94 13.64
C SER A 99 5.64 -17.38 14.83
N PRO A 100 6.83 -16.77 14.64
CA PRO A 100 7.58 -16.19 15.75
C PRO A 100 6.87 -14.97 16.36
N THR A 101 6.18 -14.15 15.56
CA THR A 101 5.46 -12.97 16.06
C THR A 101 4.31 -13.37 16.99
N VAL A 102 3.44 -14.28 16.56
CA VAL A 102 2.34 -14.79 17.38
C VAL A 102 2.87 -15.48 18.64
N LYS A 103 3.91 -16.31 18.50
CA LYS A 103 4.50 -17.00 19.65
C LYS A 103 5.13 -16.05 20.68
N GLN A 104 5.79 -14.99 20.21
CA GLN A 104 6.33 -13.93 21.05
C GLN A 104 5.20 -13.21 21.81
N ILE A 105 4.10 -12.90 21.13
CA ILE A 105 2.93 -12.23 21.73
C ILE A 105 2.27 -13.12 22.79
N GLU A 106 2.03 -14.40 22.49
CA GLU A 106 1.29 -15.33 23.36
C GLU A 106 2.11 -15.81 24.56
N THR A 107 3.43 -15.99 24.39
CA THR A 107 4.27 -16.69 25.38
C THR A 107 5.43 -15.84 25.91
N GLY A 108 5.65 -14.65 25.34
CA GLY A 108 6.77 -13.77 25.68
C GLY A 108 8.14 -14.24 25.16
N ASN A 109 8.20 -15.38 24.46
CA ASN A 109 9.44 -15.93 23.93
C ASN A 109 9.23 -16.78 22.66
N TYR A 110 10.20 -16.77 21.76
CA TYR A 110 10.28 -17.70 20.62
C TYR A 110 11.73 -18.12 20.37
N ASP A 111 11.89 -19.20 19.63
CA ASP A 111 13.23 -19.66 19.22
C ASP A 111 13.72 -18.82 18.04
N GLN A 112 14.43 -17.73 18.34
CA GLN A 112 14.91 -16.78 17.34
C GLN A 112 15.86 -17.43 16.33
N GLU A 113 16.81 -18.25 16.80
CA GLU A 113 17.81 -18.87 15.94
C GLU A 113 17.16 -19.81 14.92
N ASN A 114 16.31 -20.72 15.38
CA ASN A 114 15.62 -21.65 14.47
C ASN A 114 14.63 -20.93 13.55
N SER A 115 14.01 -19.83 14.00
CA SER A 115 13.11 -19.04 13.16
C SER A 115 13.86 -18.36 12.02
N LEU A 116 15.03 -17.78 12.30
CA LEU A 116 15.88 -17.16 11.29
C LEU A 116 16.43 -18.19 10.29
N ILE A 117 16.85 -19.37 10.76
CA ILE A 117 17.32 -20.46 9.87
C ILE A 117 16.23 -20.86 8.87
N LYS A 118 15.00 -21.09 9.36
CA LYS A 118 13.86 -21.45 8.50
C LYS A 118 13.52 -20.32 7.54
N ALA A 119 13.48 -19.09 8.02
CA ALA A 119 13.17 -17.93 7.20
C ALA A 119 14.18 -17.76 6.05
N ASN A 120 15.47 -17.86 6.34
CA ASN A 120 16.54 -17.74 5.33
C ASN A 120 16.40 -18.80 4.23
N GLN A 121 16.08 -20.05 4.58
CA GLN A 121 15.84 -21.11 3.59
C GLN A 121 14.70 -20.79 2.63
N VAL A 122 13.66 -20.10 3.09
CA VAL A 122 12.52 -19.69 2.25
C VAL A 122 12.91 -18.48 1.39
N PHE A 123 13.57 -17.48 1.96
CA PHE A 123 14.00 -16.29 1.21
C PHE A 123 15.01 -16.62 0.11
N GLU A 124 15.93 -17.56 0.35
CA GLU A 124 16.83 -18.07 -0.70
C GLU A 124 16.08 -18.74 -1.86
N GLN A 125 14.94 -19.40 -1.59
CA GLN A 125 14.10 -19.98 -2.64
C GLN A 125 13.37 -18.90 -3.44
N ILE A 126 12.94 -17.81 -2.77
CA ILE A 126 12.35 -16.64 -3.43
C ILE A 126 13.39 -15.98 -4.35
N GLU A 127 14.62 -15.76 -3.89
CA GLU A 127 15.71 -15.21 -4.73
C GLU A 127 15.96 -16.06 -5.98
N LYS A 128 16.04 -17.40 -5.80
CA LYS A 128 16.20 -18.33 -6.92
C LYS A 128 15.04 -18.26 -7.90
N LYS A 129 13.80 -18.10 -7.40
CA LYS A 129 12.59 -18.00 -8.23
C LYS A 129 12.54 -16.68 -9.01
N LEU A 130 12.96 -15.58 -8.40
CA LEU A 130 12.93 -14.25 -9.01
C LEU A 130 14.17 -13.98 -9.88
N GLY A 131 15.27 -14.71 -9.68
CA GLY A 131 16.48 -14.63 -10.50
C GLY A 131 17.37 -13.42 -10.18
N HIS A 132 17.17 -12.77 -9.04
CA HIS A 132 17.97 -11.64 -8.57
C HIS A 132 17.99 -11.61 -7.03
N SER A 133 18.88 -10.85 -6.42
CA SER A 133 18.95 -10.77 -4.95
C SER A 133 17.83 -9.89 -4.39
N LEU A 134 17.34 -10.23 -3.19
CA LEU A 134 16.43 -9.37 -2.43
C LEU A 134 17.13 -8.11 -1.89
N GLU A 135 18.46 -8.14 -1.71
CA GLU A 135 19.25 -6.97 -1.33
C GLU A 135 19.38 -5.98 -2.49
N GLU A 136 19.53 -6.46 -3.73
CA GLU A 136 19.46 -5.63 -4.94
C GLU A 136 18.06 -5.02 -5.10
N ALA A 137 17.02 -5.77 -4.75
CA ALA A 137 15.66 -5.24 -4.68
C ALA A 137 15.52 -4.15 -3.60
N ALA A 138 16.35 -4.17 -2.55
CA ALA A 138 16.43 -3.13 -1.52
C ALA A 138 17.29 -1.92 -1.93
N GLU A 139 18.12 -2.04 -2.97
CA GLU A 139 18.82 -0.92 -3.63
C GLU A 139 17.95 -0.16 -4.62
N PHE A 140 16.82 -0.72 -5.05
CA PHE A 140 15.72 0.15 -5.44
C PHE A 140 15.49 1.01 -4.20
N PRO A 141 15.69 2.34 -4.29
CA PRO A 141 15.37 3.20 -3.16
C PRO A 141 13.96 2.84 -2.75
N GLU A 142 13.63 3.05 -1.48
CA GLU A 142 12.38 2.75 -0.76
C GLU A 142 11.02 2.98 -1.51
N VAL A 143 10.96 3.17 -2.83
CA VAL A 143 11.14 4.45 -3.52
C VAL A 143 11.13 5.61 -2.54
N SER A 144 12.08 6.51 -2.74
CA SER A 144 11.96 7.91 -2.34
C SER A 144 10.68 8.49 -2.94
N MET A 145 9.53 8.15 -2.36
CA MET A 145 8.45 9.08 -2.31
C MET A 145 8.91 10.16 -1.33
N GLU A 146 9.75 11.09 -1.83
CA GLU A 146 9.49 12.48 -1.51
C GLU A 146 7.97 12.65 -1.60
N GLU A 147 7.31 13.43 -0.74
CA GLU A 147 5.85 13.68 -0.83
C GLU A 147 5.37 13.85 -2.29
N GLY A 148 6.23 14.35 -3.19
CA GLY A 148 6.07 14.40 -4.64
C GLY A 148 5.88 13.10 -5.42
N ASP A 149 6.46 11.93 -5.08
CA ASP A 149 6.34 10.69 -5.87
C ASP A 149 5.11 9.85 -5.44
N MET A 150 4.74 9.89 -4.14
CA MET A 150 3.40 9.45 -3.68
C MET A 150 2.32 10.33 -4.31
N THR A 151 2.53 11.64 -4.32
CA THR A 151 1.68 12.55 -5.07
C THR A 151 1.65 12.14 -6.54
N LYS A 152 2.78 11.83 -7.17
CA LYS A 152 2.81 11.45 -8.58
C LYS A 152 2.00 10.18 -8.85
N PHE A 153 2.24 9.07 -8.14
CA PHE A 153 1.46 7.83 -8.27
C PHE A 153 -0.04 8.06 -7.98
N LEU A 154 -0.35 8.78 -6.89
CA LEU A 154 -1.74 9.10 -6.55
C LEU A 154 -2.40 9.99 -7.62
N PHE A 155 -1.67 10.88 -8.29
CA PHE A 155 -2.20 11.76 -9.35
C PHE A 155 -2.17 11.16 -10.77
N THR A 156 -1.31 10.19 -11.04
CA THR A 156 -1.20 9.52 -12.35
C THR A 156 -2.04 8.25 -12.43
N GLU A 157 -2.17 7.51 -11.32
CA GLU A 157 -2.85 6.20 -11.30
C GLU A 157 -4.14 6.20 -10.46
N GLU A 158 -4.08 6.55 -9.17
CA GLU A 158 -5.23 6.41 -8.25
C GLU A 158 -6.37 7.41 -8.51
N ILE A 159 -6.04 8.70 -8.55
CA ILE A 159 -7.02 9.76 -8.78
C ILE A 159 -7.70 9.60 -10.14
N PRO A 160 -6.97 9.30 -11.23
CA PRO A 160 -7.57 9.06 -12.54
C PRO A 160 -8.44 7.81 -12.58
N SER A 161 -8.01 6.72 -11.94
CA SER A 161 -8.81 5.50 -11.84
C SER A 161 -10.09 5.74 -11.04
N GLY A 162 -10.01 6.50 -9.94
CA GLY A 162 -11.17 6.92 -9.16
C GLY A 162 -12.12 7.83 -9.95
N LEU A 163 -11.59 8.83 -10.66
CA LEU A 163 -12.39 9.72 -11.52
C LEU A 163 -13.07 8.92 -12.64
N HIS A 164 -12.38 7.94 -13.23
CA HIS A 164 -12.95 7.10 -14.27
C HIS A 164 -14.05 6.19 -13.72
N ARG A 165 -13.87 5.60 -12.52
CA ARG A 165 -14.93 4.86 -11.82
C ARG A 165 -16.15 5.76 -11.56
N TRP A 166 -15.93 6.99 -11.12
CA TRP A 166 -16.97 7.98 -10.90
C TRP A 166 -17.74 8.35 -12.19
N GLU A 167 -17.03 8.58 -13.31
CA GLU A 167 -17.64 8.83 -14.62
C GLU A 167 -18.43 7.63 -15.14
N ASN A 168 -17.93 6.41 -14.91
CA ASN A 168 -18.61 5.17 -15.28
C ASN A 168 -19.91 4.98 -14.49
N LEU A 169 -19.93 5.36 -13.21
CA LEU A 169 -21.16 5.37 -12.39
C LEU A 169 -22.20 6.37 -12.93
N LEU A 170 -21.76 7.52 -13.45
CA LEU A 170 -22.66 8.53 -14.00
C LEU A 170 -23.23 8.15 -15.37
N THR A 171 -22.47 7.41 -16.17
CA THR A 171 -22.87 6.95 -17.50
C THR A 171 -23.62 5.62 -17.48
N GLY A 172 -23.74 4.99 -16.30
CA GLY A 172 -24.43 3.71 -16.13
C GLY A 172 -23.74 2.54 -16.81
N LYS A 173 -22.44 2.66 -17.12
CA LYS A 173 -21.66 1.63 -17.82
C LYS A 173 -21.16 0.51 -16.90
N ASN A 174 -21.11 0.77 -15.60
CA ASN A 174 -20.88 -0.24 -14.57
C ASN A 174 -22.12 -0.30 -13.68
N ASN A 175 -22.88 -1.39 -13.77
CA ASN A 175 -23.79 -1.75 -12.69
C ASN A 175 -22.92 -1.99 -11.44
N SER A 176 -23.32 -1.44 -10.31
CA SER A 176 -22.67 -1.67 -9.02
C SER A 176 -22.73 -3.16 -8.69
N ASP A 177 -21.65 -3.92 -8.95
CA ASP A 177 -21.49 -5.30 -8.46
C ASP A 177 -21.59 -5.39 -6.92
N SER A 178 -21.50 -4.25 -6.24
CA SER A 178 -21.60 -4.09 -4.78
C SER A 178 -23.02 -4.03 -4.22
N GLY A 179 -24.08 -3.96 -5.05
CA GLY A 179 -25.47 -3.83 -4.58
C GLY A 179 -25.81 -2.51 -3.86
N LEU A 180 -24.86 -1.58 -3.77
CA LEU A 180 -25.01 -0.26 -3.16
C LEU A 180 -25.72 0.72 -4.09
N SER A 181 -26.39 1.72 -3.51
CA SER A 181 -26.97 2.79 -4.33
C SER A 181 -25.87 3.63 -4.98
N ILE A 182 -26.16 4.23 -6.13
CA ILE A 182 -25.22 5.16 -6.81
C ILE A 182 -24.77 6.27 -5.84
N LYS A 183 -25.65 6.72 -4.93
CA LYS A 183 -25.30 7.72 -3.93
C LYS A 183 -24.20 7.22 -2.99
N ASP A 184 -24.33 6.00 -2.48
CA ASP A 184 -23.43 5.44 -1.48
C ASP A 184 -22.07 5.11 -2.09
N GLU A 185 -22.06 4.63 -3.34
CA GLU A 185 -20.82 4.39 -4.08
C GLU A 185 -20.09 5.71 -4.39
N LEU A 186 -20.81 6.77 -4.77
CA LEU A 186 -20.22 8.11 -4.94
C LEU A 186 -19.71 8.68 -3.61
N ASN A 187 -20.42 8.48 -2.50
CA ASN A 187 -19.94 8.91 -1.18
C ASN A 187 -18.65 8.18 -0.78
N ARG A 188 -18.61 6.86 -0.93
CA ARG A 188 -17.42 6.05 -0.64
C ARG A 188 -16.21 6.51 -1.45
N GLN A 189 -16.39 6.79 -2.75
CA GLN A 189 -15.30 7.30 -3.58
C GLN A 189 -14.87 8.70 -3.15
N ALA A 190 -15.80 9.57 -2.78
CA ALA A 190 -15.49 10.91 -2.29
C ALA A 190 -14.73 10.89 -0.95
N GLU A 191 -15.02 9.93 -0.08
CA GLU A 191 -14.26 9.68 1.15
C GLU A 191 -12.82 9.26 0.85
N VAL A 192 -12.62 8.32 -0.07
CA VAL A 192 -11.27 7.93 -0.52
C VAL A 192 -10.49 9.15 -1.02
N PHE A 193 -11.11 10.03 -1.81
CA PHE A 193 -10.46 11.26 -2.25
C PHE A 193 -10.15 12.25 -1.12
N ALA A 194 -11.03 12.38 -0.12
CA ALA A 194 -10.79 13.25 1.03
C ALA A 194 -9.62 12.74 1.89
N THR A 195 -9.54 11.43 2.09
CA THR A 195 -8.44 10.79 2.82
C THR A 195 -7.12 10.96 2.05
N LEU A 196 -7.11 10.69 0.74
CA LEU A 196 -5.93 10.92 -0.11
C LEU A 196 -5.49 12.39 -0.11
N GLY A 197 -6.44 13.33 -0.18
CA GLY A 197 -6.14 14.77 -0.12
C GLY A 197 -5.50 15.17 1.21
N THR A 198 -5.95 14.59 2.32
CA THR A 198 -5.39 14.83 3.65
C THR A 198 -3.99 14.24 3.77
N MET A 199 -3.80 13.00 3.31
CA MET A 199 -2.49 12.33 3.30
C MET A 199 -1.45 13.10 2.46
N LEU A 200 -1.88 13.70 1.36
CA LEU A 200 -1.01 14.46 0.45
C LEU A 200 -0.86 15.94 0.81
N ASN A 201 -1.41 16.40 1.95
CA ASN A 201 -1.42 17.79 2.35
C ASN A 201 -2.00 18.75 1.28
N LEU A 202 -3.12 18.35 0.66
CA LEU A 202 -3.83 19.09 -0.39
C LEU A 202 -5.17 19.64 0.12
N PRO A 203 -5.17 20.71 0.95
CA PRO A 203 -6.37 21.19 1.63
C PRO A 203 -7.49 21.61 0.67
N GLY A 204 -7.14 22.12 -0.52
CA GLY A 204 -8.11 22.45 -1.57
C GLY A 204 -8.81 21.21 -2.15
N PHE A 205 -8.07 20.11 -2.36
CA PHE A 205 -8.64 18.85 -2.86
C PHE A 205 -9.50 18.18 -1.79
N THR A 206 -9.01 18.12 -0.54
CA THR A 206 -9.77 17.64 0.61
C THR A 206 -11.07 18.40 0.80
N SER A 207 -11.02 19.74 0.72
CA SER A 207 -12.21 20.59 0.85
C SER A 207 -13.24 20.32 -0.26
N ILE A 208 -12.79 20.12 -1.50
CA ILE A 208 -13.67 19.77 -2.64
C ILE A 208 -14.33 18.40 -2.41
N ALA A 209 -13.56 17.40 -1.98
CA ALA A 209 -14.08 16.07 -1.69
C ALA A 209 -15.12 16.10 -0.55
N GLN A 210 -14.79 16.74 0.58
CA GLN A 210 -15.70 16.90 1.72
C GLN A 210 -16.96 17.70 1.38
N THR A 211 -16.83 18.75 0.56
CA THR A 211 -18.00 19.51 0.08
C THR A 211 -18.90 18.66 -0.80
N THR A 212 -18.32 17.74 -1.57
CA THR A 212 -19.06 16.83 -2.45
C THR A 212 -19.83 15.80 -1.62
N ILE A 213 -19.22 15.22 -0.59
CA ILE A 213 -19.90 14.32 0.38
C ILE A 213 -21.11 15.02 0.98
N LYS A 214 -20.91 16.21 1.58
CA LYS A 214 -22.00 17.01 2.17
C LYS A 214 -23.09 17.35 1.15
N ALA A 215 -22.72 17.68 -0.08
CA ALA A 215 -23.69 17.99 -1.12
C ALA A 215 -24.51 16.75 -1.54
N LEU A 216 -23.89 15.58 -1.65
CA LEU A 216 -24.58 14.32 -1.95
C LEU A 216 -25.54 13.90 -0.84
N GLU A 217 -25.19 14.16 0.42
CA GLU A 217 -26.04 13.92 1.59
C GLU A 217 -27.26 14.84 1.62
N VAL A 218 -27.05 16.15 1.51
CA VAL A 218 -28.10 17.17 1.65
C VAL A 218 -29.00 17.27 0.42
N ASN A 219 -28.49 16.92 -0.77
CA ASN A 219 -29.19 17.14 -2.04
C ASN A 219 -29.30 15.86 -2.89
N PRO A 220 -30.02 14.82 -2.42
CA PRO A 220 -30.13 13.52 -3.11
C PRO A 220 -30.84 13.62 -4.48
N LYS A 221 -31.62 14.68 -4.73
CA LYS A 221 -32.27 14.91 -6.04
C LYS A 221 -31.31 15.41 -7.13
N TYR A 222 -30.14 15.89 -6.75
CA TYR A 222 -29.17 16.50 -7.66
C TYR A 222 -27.88 15.68 -7.81
N ILE A 223 -27.88 14.41 -7.39
CA ILE A 223 -26.71 13.50 -7.40
C ILE A 223 -25.95 13.57 -8.73
N LYS A 224 -26.64 13.40 -9.87
CA LYS A 224 -25.99 13.46 -11.19
C LYS A 224 -25.30 14.80 -11.43
N LYS A 225 -25.97 15.92 -11.13
CA LYS A 225 -25.44 17.28 -11.34
C LYS A 225 -24.24 17.57 -10.43
N ILE A 226 -24.31 17.17 -9.17
CA ILE A 226 -23.22 17.30 -8.19
C ILE A 226 -22.00 16.49 -8.64
N ALA A 227 -22.24 15.25 -9.07
CA ALA A 227 -21.21 14.34 -9.50
C ALA A 227 -20.53 14.79 -10.82
N THR A 228 -21.27 15.37 -11.77
CA THR A 228 -20.66 15.97 -12.99
C THR A 228 -19.83 17.20 -12.67
N LEU A 229 -20.29 18.05 -11.74
CA LEU A 229 -19.52 19.23 -11.30
C LEU A 229 -18.23 18.83 -10.59
N TRP A 230 -18.28 17.76 -9.79
CA TRP A 230 -17.08 17.19 -9.17
C TRP A 230 -16.11 16.64 -10.23
N ALA A 231 -16.57 15.86 -11.22
CA ALA A 231 -15.69 15.32 -12.26
C ALA A 231 -14.95 16.42 -13.04
N ALA A 232 -15.66 17.50 -13.40
CA ALA A 232 -15.05 18.66 -14.06
C ALA A 232 -14.01 19.38 -13.19
N ARG A 233 -14.29 19.54 -11.89
CA ARG A 233 -13.39 20.21 -10.94
C ARG A 233 -12.22 19.33 -10.50
N GLY A 234 -12.43 18.04 -10.32
CA GLY A 234 -11.41 17.03 -9.98
C GLY A 234 -10.38 16.90 -11.08
N THR A 235 -10.82 16.83 -12.34
CA THR A 235 -9.90 16.82 -13.50
C THR A 235 -9.12 18.14 -13.63
N ALA A 236 -9.75 19.29 -13.33
CA ALA A 236 -9.06 20.58 -13.32
C ALA A 236 -8.02 20.70 -12.18
N ALA A 237 -8.34 20.18 -10.99
CA ALA A 237 -7.42 20.13 -9.85
C ALA A 237 -6.23 19.20 -10.16
N ARG A 238 -6.47 18.04 -10.77
CA ARG A 238 -5.43 17.12 -11.26
C ARG A 238 -4.44 17.82 -12.19
N ARG A 239 -4.93 18.57 -13.20
CA ARG A 239 -4.06 19.30 -14.15
C ARG A 239 -3.16 20.35 -13.48
N ARG A 240 -3.56 20.91 -12.34
CA ARG A 240 -2.80 21.92 -11.60
C ARG A 240 -1.77 21.34 -10.63
N ALA A 241 -1.96 20.08 -10.22
CA ALA A 241 -1.12 19.40 -9.23
C ALA A 241 0.02 18.57 -9.86
N ILE A 242 -0.01 18.30 -11.17
CA ILE A 242 1.12 17.67 -11.88
C ILE A 242 2.26 18.70 -11.96
N PRO A 243 3.45 18.44 -11.37
CA PRO A 243 4.55 19.39 -11.44
C PRO A 243 5.09 19.46 -12.87
N VAL A 244 5.10 20.67 -13.45
CA VAL A 244 5.91 20.97 -14.64
C VAL A 244 7.38 20.98 -14.21
N ARG A 245 8.05 19.82 -14.25
CA ARG A 245 9.51 19.74 -14.31
C ARG A 245 9.93 19.05 -15.61
N ALA A 246 9.61 19.71 -16.71
CA ALA A 246 10.28 19.49 -17.98
C ALA A 246 11.27 20.66 -18.18
N HIS A 247 12.56 20.40 -17.96
CA HIS A 247 13.76 21.07 -18.52
C HIS A 247 14.89 21.15 -17.47
N GLY A 248 15.99 20.43 -17.73
CA GLY A 248 17.18 20.51 -16.89
C GLY A 248 18.34 19.55 -17.16
N GLN A 249 18.40 18.85 -18.30
CA GLN A 249 19.65 18.24 -18.78
C GLN A 249 19.90 18.65 -20.24
N ARG A 250 20.78 19.64 -20.43
CA ARG A 250 21.75 19.78 -21.53
C ARG A 250 22.43 21.15 -21.47
N ALA A 251 23.64 21.18 -20.91
CA ALA A 251 24.70 22.12 -21.28
C ALA A 251 26.04 21.58 -20.77
N GLY A 252 26.50 20.50 -21.39
CA GLY A 252 27.89 20.06 -21.36
C GLY A 252 28.41 20.05 -22.79
N ALA A 253 28.80 21.22 -23.30
CA ALA A 253 29.67 21.39 -24.47
C ALA A 253 30.09 22.87 -24.55
N ALA A 254 31.38 23.09 -24.84
CA ALA A 254 32.10 24.35 -25.01
C ALA A 254 32.58 25.05 -23.72
N SER A 255 33.76 24.65 -23.23
CA SER A 255 35.02 25.39 -23.46
C SER A 255 36.20 24.54 -23.01
#